data_AF-A0A6A3FVP6-F1
#
_entry.id   AF-A0A6A3FVP6-F1
#
_cell.length_a   1.000
_cell.length_b   1.000
_cell.length_c   1.000
_cell.angle_alpha   90.00
_cell.angle_beta   90.00
_cell.angle_gamma   90.00
#
_symmetry.space_group_name_H-M   'P 1'
#
loop_
_entity.id
_entity.type
_entity.pdbx_description
1 polymer ?
#
loop_
_entity_poly.entity_id
_entity_poly.type
_entity_poly.pdbx_seq_one_letter_code
_entity_poly.pdbx_strand_id
1 'polypeptide(L)'
;MSIVRGLKQLPNLDDLSGLTTLYIADAIHVHSLPSLTGLTSLKNFAIFRRNEICCNGWATGYCDLTNFQCLPRPNEPTVQCVSDRMPAEDLAVVERIDGFLCGTNITQDLEAPEPSLESTDGVCQGVLYRECYLNGTRGICYNGRMQVVHCDVFGEYEKMRRLQITRGVGDKCDPDVEAWLGCPNSTAHDE
;
A
#
# COMPACT_ATOMS: atom_id res chain seq x y z
N MET A 1 1.40 -10.72 -5.60
CA MET A 1 2.02 -10.66 -4.25
C MET A 1 2.17 -12.07 -3.75
N SER A 2 3.41 -12.57 -3.60
CA SER A 2 3.64 -13.87 -2.95
C SER A 2 3.46 -13.66 -1.45
N ILE A 3 2.38 -14.21 -0.87
CA ILE A 3 2.20 -14.21 0.57
C ILE A 3 3.19 -15.22 1.12
N VAL A 4 4.21 -14.77 1.86
CA VAL A 4 5.24 -15.63 2.43
C VAL A 4 4.66 -16.36 3.65
N ARG A 5 3.76 -17.31 3.42
CA ARG A 5 3.07 -18.11 4.47
C ARG A 5 4.04 -18.93 5.33
N GLY A 6 5.27 -19.12 4.89
CA GLY A 6 6.30 -19.85 5.63
C GLY A 6 7.20 -18.97 6.51
N LEU A 7 7.08 -17.63 6.42
CA LEU A 7 7.99 -16.74 7.15
C LEU A 7 7.60 -16.69 8.62
N LYS A 8 8.47 -17.24 9.48
CA LYS A 8 8.28 -17.25 10.94
C LYS A 8 9.05 -16.15 11.67
N GLN A 9 10.12 -15.65 11.03
CA GLN A 9 11.01 -14.65 11.59
C GLN A 9 11.51 -13.77 10.45
N LEU A 10 11.68 -12.49 10.74
CA LEU A 10 12.36 -11.55 9.85
C LEU A 10 13.87 -11.70 10.01
N PRO A 11 14.66 -11.39 8.96
CA PRO A 11 16.11 -11.37 9.08
C PRO A 11 16.57 -10.29 10.05
N ASN A 12 17.79 -10.43 10.59
CA ASN A 12 18.43 -9.36 11.33
C ASN A 12 18.64 -8.14 10.40
N LEU A 13 18.38 -6.93 10.93
CA LEU A 13 18.47 -5.66 10.22
C LEU A 13 19.59 -4.74 10.75
N ASP A 14 20.39 -5.17 11.72
CA ASP A 14 21.39 -4.34 12.43
C ASP A 14 22.38 -3.63 11.48
N ASP A 15 22.79 -4.32 10.42
CA ASP A 15 23.77 -3.80 9.45
C ASP A 15 23.17 -2.84 8.42
N LEU A 16 21.84 -2.64 8.42
CA LEU A 16 21.12 -1.83 7.43
C LEU A 16 21.04 -0.35 7.81
N SER A 17 22.14 0.23 8.27
CA SER A 17 22.21 1.63 8.72
C SER A 17 21.76 2.68 7.69
N GLY A 18 21.87 2.37 6.40
CA GLY A 18 21.41 3.20 5.29
C GLY A 18 19.92 3.05 4.92
N LEU A 19 19.18 2.13 5.56
CA LEU A 19 17.78 1.88 5.24
C LEU A 19 16.90 3.06 5.66
N THR A 20 16.21 3.68 4.71
CA THR A 20 15.36 4.86 4.97
C THR A 20 13.87 4.52 5.14
N THR A 21 13.44 3.40 4.57
CA THR A 21 12.03 2.99 4.53
C THR A 21 11.94 1.50 4.79
N LEU A 22 11.15 1.11 5.79
CA LEU A 22 10.86 -0.28 6.10
C LEU A 22 9.34 -0.48 6.22
N TYR A 23 8.78 -1.20 5.26
CA TYR A 23 7.36 -1.52 5.20
C TYR A 23 7.17 -3.03 5.23
N ILE A 24 6.49 -3.51 6.27
CA ILE A 24 6.22 -4.92 6.51
C ILE A 24 4.71 -5.13 6.34
N ALA A 25 4.33 -5.83 5.27
CA ALA A 25 2.94 -6.14 4.96
C ALA A 25 2.70 -7.65 5.11
N ASP A 26 1.53 -8.03 5.63
CA ASP A 26 1.06 -9.41 5.68
C ASP A 26 2.06 -10.39 6.37
N ALA A 27 2.70 -9.94 7.46
CA ALA A 27 3.60 -10.74 8.31
C ALA A 27 2.81 -11.63 9.28
N ILE A 28 2.03 -12.55 8.72
CA ILE A 28 0.99 -13.31 9.42
C ILE A 28 1.54 -14.19 10.55
N HIS A 29 2.70 -14.82 10.34
CA HIS A 29 3.29 -15.82 11.26
C HIS A 29 4.62 -15.35 11.86
N VAL A 30 4.88 -14.04 11.81
CA VAL A 30 6.02 -13.43 12.48
C VAL A 30 5.53 -12.92 13.83
N HIS A 31 6.00 -13.52 14.92
CA HIS A 31 5.54 -13.18 16.27
C HIS A 31 6.18 -11.88 16.81
N SER A 32 7.30 -11.43 16.27
CA SER A 32 8.06 -10.26 16.74
C SER A 32 8.89 -9.61 15.63
N LEU A 33 9.26 -8.33 15.83
CA LEU A 33 10.23 -7.66 14.96
C LEU A 33 11.67 -7.97 15.41
N PRO A 34 12.65 -7.95 14.50
CA PRO A 34 14.07 -7.87 14.85
C PRO A 34 14.36 -6.49 15.44
N SER A 35 15.55 -6.30 16.02
CA SER A 35 15.93 -4.98 16.52
C SER A 35 15.90 -3.94 15.39
N LEU A 36 15.42 -2.75 15.74
CA LEU A 36 15.38 -1.57 14.87
C LEU A 36 16.50 -0.58 15.19
N THR A 37 17.28 -0.84 16.24
CA THR A 37 18.32 0.08 16.75
C THR A 37 19.42 0.38 15.74
N GLY A 38 19.80 -0.61 14.90
CA GLY A 38 20.78 -0.42 13.82
C GLY A 38 20.29 0.48 12.68
N LEU A 39 18.98 0.73 12.57
CA LEU A 39 18.34 1.47 11.47
C LEU A 39 18.40 2.99 11.68
N THR A 40 19.62 3.51 11.81
CA THR A 40 19.89 4.91 12.16
C THR A 40 19.36 5.93 11.12
N SER A 41 19.29 5.55 9.84
CA SER A 41 18.74 6.41 8.77
C SER A 41 17.25 6.24 8.52
N LEU A 42 16.54 5.42 9.31
CA LEU A 42 15.14 5.13 9.09
C LEU A 42 14.28 6.39 9.26
N LYS A 43 13.39 6.62 8.30
CA LYS A 43 12.46 7.76 8.23
C LYS A 43 11.00 7.32 8.12
N ASN A 44 10.74 6.18 7.48
CA ASN A 44 9.40 5.65 7.31
C ASN A 44 9.37 4.21 7.81
N PHE A 45 8.44 3.92 8.72
CA PHE A 45 8.20 2.58 9.22
C PHE A 45 6.72 2.30 9.23
N ALA A 46 6.33 1.12 8.75
CA ALA A 46 4.97 0.64 8.89
C ALA A 46 4.93 -0.88 8.97
N ILE A 47 4.17 -1.39 9.93
CA ILE A 47 3.62 -2.74 9.89
C ILE A 47 2.11 -2.65 9.65
N PHE A 48 1.65 -3.21 8.54
CA PHE A 48 0.27 -3.03 8.10
C PHE A 48 -0.29 -4.31 7.48
N ARG A 49 -1.62 -4.35 7.34
CA ARG A 49 -2.39 -5.55 7.00
C ARG A 49 -2.20 -6.66 8.03
N ARG A 50 -2.42 -7.92 7.63
CA ARG A 50 -2.56 -9.02 8.58
C ARG A 50 -1.22 -9.38 9.23
N ASN A 51 -1.10 -9.21 10.54
CA ASN A 51 0.09 -9.54 11.30
C ASN A 51 -0.27 -9.87 12.75
N GLU A 52 0.40 -10.86 13.33
CA GLU A 52 0.13 -11.25 14.73
C GLU A 52 0.87 -10.39 15.76
N ILE A 53 1.91 -9.65 15.35
CA ILE A 53 2.68 -8.71 16.19
C ILE A 53 1.76 -7.75 16.94
N CYS A 54 0.67 -7.33 16.30
CA CYS A 54 -0.27 -6.35 16.82
C CYS A 54 -1.38 -6.91 17.72
N CYS A 55 -1.45 -8.22 17.91
CA CYS A 55 -2.52 -8.84 18.69
C CYS A 55 -2.06 -10.01 19.57
N ASN A 56 -0.83 -10.51 19.40
CA ASN A 56 -0.23 -11.52 20.28
C ASN A 56 0.34 -10.96 21.60
N GLY A 57 0.32 -9.63 21.76
CA GLY A 57 0.79 -8.91 22.95
C GLY A 57 2.26 -8.50 22.95
N TRP A 58 3.03 -8.80 21.89
CA TRP A 58 4.45 -8.42 21.81
C TRP A 58 4.65 -6.91 21.71
N ALA A 59 4.00 -6.25 20.74
CA ALA A 59 4.16 -4.81 20.50
C ALA A 59 3.36 -3.94 21.48
N THR A 60 2.13 -4.35 21.78
CA THR A 60 1.16 -3.54 22.55
C THR A 60 1.19 -3.83 24.05
N GLY A 61 1.85 -4.92 24.47
CA GLY A 61 1.81 -5.43 25.83
C GLY A 61 0.52 -6.18 26.21
N TYR A 62 -0.51 -6.12 25.36
CA TYR A 62 -1.82 -6.73 25.58
C TYR A 62 -2.15 -7.71 24.46
N CYS A 63 -2.41 -8.97 24.81
CA CYS A 63 -2.81 -10.00 23.86
C CYS A 63 -4.33 -9.95 23.64
N ASP A 64 -4.74 -9.73 22.39
CA ASP A 64 -6.13 -9.74 21.96
C ASP A 64 -6.32 -10.71 20.78
N LEU A 65 -6.57 -11.98 21.10
CA LEU A 65 -6.82 -13.00 20.07
C LEU A 65 -8.18 -12.83 19.37
N THR A 66 -9.03 -11.90 19.81
CA THR A 66 -10.29 -11.56 19.15
C THR A 66 -10.12 -10.47 18.09
N ASN A 67 -8.98 -9.78 18.09
CA ASN A 67 -8.63 -8.81 17.06
C ASN A 67 -8.60 -9.50 15.68
N PHE A 68 -9.13 -8.84 14.65
CA PHE A 68 -9.23 -9.37 13.28
C PHE A 68 -7.88 -9.84 12.72
N GLN A 69 -6.79 -9.27 13.21
CA GLN A 69 -5.41 -9.62 12.92
C GLN A 69 -5.08 -11.08 13.32
N CYS A 70 -5.57 -11.52 14.47
CA CYS A 70 -5.27 -12.81 15.12
C CYS A 70 -6.34 -13.89 14.92
N LEU A 71 -7.48 -13.56 14.28
CA LEU A 71 -8.56 -14.53 14.10
C LEU A 71 -8.06 -15.82 13.39
N PRO A 72 -8.45 -17.01 13.89
CA PRO A 72 -8.08 -18.28 13.27
C PRO A 72 -8.55 -18.38 11.82
N ARG A 73 -7.74 -19.04 10.97
CA ARG A 73 -8.08 -19.31 9.58
C ARG A 73 -7.84 -20.78 9.22
N PRO A 74 -8.63 -21.35 8.30
CA PRO A 74 -8.39 -22.71 7.82
C PRO A 74 -6.97 -22.86 7.26
N ASN A 75 -6.28 -23.94 7.64
CA ASN A 75 -4.92 -24.28 7.19
C ASN A 75 -3.81 -23.31 7.64
N GLU A 76 -4.02 -22.56 8.73
CA GLU A 76 -3.02 -21.71 9.35
C GLU A 76 -2.80 -22.08 10.82
N PRO A 77 -1.56 -22.00 11.35
CA PRO A 77 -1.33 -22.11 12.78
C PRO A 77 -2.11 -21.04 13.56
N THR A 78 -2.69 -21.43 14.69
CA THR A 78 -3.38 -20.50 15.58
C THR A 78 -2.35 -19.59 16.27
N VAL A 79 -2.58 -18.28 16.20
CA VAL A 79 -1.77 -17.29 16.93
C VAL A 79 -1.85 -17.55 18.43
N GLN A 80 -0.71 -17.48 19.11
CA GLN A 80 -0.60 -17.62 20.56
C GLN A 80 -0.17 -16.30 21.17
N CYS A 81 -0.62 -16.03 22.40
CA CYS A 81 -0.09 -14.94 23.19
C CYS A 81 1.38 -15.19 23.54
N VAL A 82 2.19 -14.14 23.52
CA VAL A 82 3.60 -14.22 23.92
C VAL A 82 3.86 -13.46 25.22
N SER A 83 4.83 -13.93 26.00
CA SER A 83 5.32 -13.26 27.21
C SER A 83 6.34 -12.17 26.89
N ASP A 84 7.09 -12.32 25.81
CA ASP A 84 8.11 -11.38 25.39
C ASP A 84 7.47 -10.06 24.94
N ARG A 85 8.24 -8.98 25.02
CA ARG A 85 7.78 -7.62 24.71
C ARG A 85 8.77 -6.94 23.79
N MET A 86 8.25 -5.98 23.02
CA MET A 86 9.09 -5.08 22.26
C MET A 86 10.04 -4.33 23.21
N PRO A 87 11.36 -4.38 22.96
CA PRO A 87 12.32 -3.60 23.72
C PRO A 87 12.03 -2.10 23.64
N ALA A 88 12.23 -1.38 24.75
CA ALA A 88 11.97 0.07 24.82
C ALA A 88 12.82 0.87 23.82
N GLU A 89 14.04 0.41 23.55
CA GLU A 89 14.95 0.97 22.55
C GLU A 89 14.40 0.85 21.12
N ASP A 90 13.77 -0.27 20.77
CA ASP A 90 13.12 -0.44 19.47
C ASP A 90 11.86 0.43 19.39
N LEU A 91 11.09 0.52 20.48
CA LEU A 91 9.89 1.36 20.53
C LEU A 91 10.27 2.84 20.33
N ALA A 92 11.36 3.29 20.95
CA ALA A 92 11.88 4.65 20.77
C ALA A 92 12.24 4.95 19.31
N VAL A 93 12.71 3.96 18.54
CA VAL A 93 12.96 4.13 17.10
C VAL A 93 11.65 4.38 16.34
N VAL A 94 10.59 3.62 16.64
CA VAL A 94 9.27 3.78 16.01
C VAL A 94 8.66 5.14 16.36
N GLU A 95 8.67 5.52 17.64
CA GLU A 95 8.13 6.80 18.10
C GLU A 95 8.88 8.00 17.50
N ARG A 96 10.21 7.93 17.41
CA ARG A 96 11.06 8.98 16.84
C ARG A 96 10.66 9.37 15.41
N ILE A 97 10.15 8.41 14.64
CA ILE A 97 9.83 8.59 13.22
C ILE A 97 8.33 8.62 12.95
N ASP A 98 7.51 8.70 14.01
CA ASP A 98 6.05 8.59 13.91
C ASP A 98 5.63 7.35 13.10
N GLY A 99 6.30 6.23 13.37
CA GLY A 99 6.14 4.99 12.64
C GLY A 99 4.78 4.33 12.89
N PHE A 100 4.19 3.75 11.86
CA PHE A 100 2.92 3.06 11.96
C PHE A 100 3.11 1.65 12.57
N LEU A 101 2.91 1.54 13.89
CA LEU A 101 2.93 0.28 14.63
C LEU A 101 1.56 0.02 15.26
N CYS A 102 0.85 -0.99 14.75
CA CYS A 102 -0.42 -1.46 15.32
C CYS A 102 -1.49 -0.37 15.46
N GLY A 103 -1.41 0.66 14.61
CA GLY A 103 -2.39 1.73 14.61
C GLY A 103 -3.78 1.20 14.30
N THR A 104 -4.71 1.45 15.20
CA THR A 104 -6.13 1.07 15.05
C THR A 104 -6.92 2.08 14.21
N ASN A 105 -6.34 3.25 13.93
CA ASN A 105 -6.97 4.37 13.24
C ASN A 105 -6.84 4.34 11.71
N ILE A 106 -6.55 3.18 11.09
CA ILE A 106 -6.76 3.06 9.64
C ILE A 106 -8.24 2.74 9.42
N THR A 107 -9.08 3.78 9.48
CA THR A 107 -10.41 3.73 8.89
C THR A 107 -10.24 3.96 7.40
N GLN A 108 -9.90 2.89 6.66
CA GLN A 108 -9.98 2.93 5.21
C GLN A 108 -11.39 2.50 4.84
N ASP A 109 -12.14 3.40 4.21
CA ASP A 109 -13.35 3.02 3.49
C ASP A 109 -12.90 2.14 2.31
N LEU A 110 -13.14 0.84 2.43
CA LEU A 110 -12.78 -0.14 1.42
C LEU A 110 -13.76 -0.12 0.24
N GLU A 111 -14.92 0.52 0.37
CA GLU A 111 -15.93 0.63 -0.69
C GLU A 111 -15.74 1.90 -1.51
N ALA A 112 -15.31 3.00 -0.89
CA ALA A 112 -15.05 4.27 -1.59
C ALA A 112 -14.13 4.17 -2.83
N PRO A 113 -13.02 3.38 -2.83
CA PRO A 113 -12.17 3.23 -4.01
C PRO A 113 -12.64 2.11 -4.95
N GLU A 114 -13.72 1.40 -4.65
CA GLU A 114 -14.17 0.29 -5.48
C GLU A 114 -14.99 0.78 -6.68
N PRO A 115 -14.90 0.11 -7.84
CA PRO A 115 -15.67 0.48 -9.01
C PRO A 115 -17.18 0.47 -8.75
N SER A 116 -17.83 1.57 -9.07
CA SER A 116 -19.29 1.71 -9.14
C SER A 116 -19.76 1.86 -10.58
N LEU A 117 -21.05 1.59 -10.84
CA LEU A 117 -21.66 1.75 -12.17
C LEU A 117 -21.43 3.16 -12.74
N GLU A 118 -21.51 4.19 -11.91
CA GLU A 118 -21.25 5.57 -12.35
C GLU A 118 -19.78 5.77 -12.71
N SER A 119 -18.85 5.31 -11.85
CA SER A 119 -17.42 5.45 -12.09
C SER A 119 -16.91 4.64 -13.29
N THR A 120 -17.61 3.57 -13.67
CA THR A 120 -17.27 2.72 -14.82
C THR A 120 -18.02 3.19 -16.06
N ASP A 121 -19.34 2.98 -16.10
CA ASP A 121 -20.15 3.08 -17.32
C ASP A 121 -20.63 4.51 -17.53
N GLY A 122 -20.86 5.25 -16.45
CA GLY A 122 -21.24 6.66 -16.50
C GLY A 122 -20.13 7.53 -17.08
N VAL A 123 -18.97 7.53 -16.42
CA VAL A 123 -17.88 8.48 -16.75
C VAL A 123 -16.77 7.87 -17.62
N CYS A 124 -16.35 6.64 -17.36
CA CYS A 124 -15.18 6.06 -18.02
C CYS A 124 -15.51 5.29 -19.30
N GLN A 125 -16.67 4.66 -19.37
CA GLN A 125 -17.14 3.85 -20.50
C GLN A 125 -16.10 2.82 -20.98
N GLY A 126 -15.31 2.27 -20.05
CA GLY A 126 -14.25 1.32 -20.36
C GLY A 126 -13.00 1.89 -21.05
N VAL A 127 -12.90 3.21 -21.25
CA VAL A 127 -11.78 3.84 -21.95
C VAL A 127 -10.67 4.21 -20.96
N LEU A 128 -9.51 3.56 -21.07
CA LEU A 128 -8.33 3.87 -20.27
C LEU A 128 -7.83 5.30 -20.56
N TYR A 129 -7.27 5.92 -19.52
CA TYR A 129 -6.63 7.24 -19.54
C TYR A 129 -7.51 8.44 -19.88
N ARG A 130 -8.82 8.22 -20.07
CA ARG A 130 -9.81 9.29 -20.23
C ARG A 130 -9.86 10.17 -18.97
N GLU A 131 -10.00 11.48 -19.16
CA GLU A 131 -10.32 12.42 -18.08
C GLU A 131 -11.75 12.18 -17.58
N CYS A 132 -11.93 12.03 -16.27
CA CYS A 132 -13.24 11.80 -15.67
C CYS A 132 -13.50 12.75 -14.51
N TYR A 133 -14.78 12.93 -14.18
CA TYR A 133 -15.23 13.75 -13.06
C TYR A 133 -16.22 12.95 -12.22
N LEU A 134 -15.81 12.53 -11.03
CA LEU A 134 -16.64 11.77 -10.10
C LEU A 134 -16.94 12.64 -8.88
N ASN A 135 -18.22 12.89 -8.60
CA ASN A 135 -18.67 13.77 -7.51
C ASN A 135 -17.98 15.15 -7.50
N GLY A 136 -17.76 15.73 -8.70
CA GLY A 136 -17.08 17.02 -8.86
C GLY A 136 -15.55 16.97 -8.72
N THR A 137 -14.97 15.80 -8.46
CA THR A 137 -13.51 15.63 -8.38
C THR A 137 -12.97 15.09 -9.70
N ARG A 138 -11.95 15.77 -10.25
CA ARG A 138 -11.27 15.35 -11.48
C ARG A 138 -10.40 14.12 -11.21
N GLY A 139 -10.42 13.18 -12.16
CA GLY A 139 -9.66 11.94 -12.07
C GLY A 139 -9.25 11.40 -13.44
N ILE A 140 -8.72 10.19 -13.42
CA ILE A 140 -8.30 9.42 -14.59
C ILE A 140 -9.00 8.07 -14.62
N CYS A 141 -9.50 7.68 -15.78
CA CYS A 141 -10.01 6.33 -16.00
C CYS A 141 -8.86 5.32 -16.02
N TYR A 142 -8.74 4.47 -15.00
CA TYR A 142 -7.61 3.56 -14.88
C TYR A 142 -8.01 2.20 -14.29
N ASN A 143 -7.12 1.23 -14.46
CA ASN A 143 -7.22 -0.10 -13.87
C ASN A 143 -6.07 -0.35 -12.88
N GLY A 144 -6.26 0.08 -11.63
CA GLY A 144 -5.23 0.01 -10.59
C GLY A 144 -4.95 -1.38 -10.00
N ARG A 145 -5.92 -2.30 -10.09
CA ARG A 145 -5.88 -3.61 -9.39
C ARG A 145 -6.31 -4.79 -10.25
N MET A 146 -6.18 -4.68 -11.58
CA MET A 146 -6.82 -5.62 -12.53
C MET A 146 -8.34 -5.71 -12.36
N GLN A 147 -8.95 -4.62 -11.88
CA GLN A 147 -10.40 -4.40 -11.79
C GLN A 147 -10.95 -3.87 -13.13
N VAL A 148 -12.24 -3.57 -13.19
CA VAL A 148 -12.81 -2.82 -14.33
C VAL A 148 -12.24 -1.39 -14.36
N VAL A 149 -12.12 -0.82 -15.56
CA VAL A 149 -11.72 0.59 -15.73
C VAL A 149 -12.76 1.47 -15.04
N HIS A 150 -12.31 2.28 -14.09
CA HIS A 150 -13.16 3.21 -13.34
C HIS A 150 -12.42 4.53 -13.12
N CYS A 151 -13.15 5.56 -12.70
CA CYS A 151 -12.60 6.87 -12.41
C CYS A 151 -11.81 6.87 -11.09
N ASP A 152 -10.49 6.92 -11.19
CA ASP A 152 -9.60 7.11 -10.04
C ASP A 152 -9.37 8.61 -9.79
N VAL A 153 -9.70 9.06 -8.58
CA VAL A 153 -9.59 10.47 -8.16
C VAL A 153 -8.38 10.73 -7.24
N PHE A 154 -7.50 9.73 -7.02
CA PHE A 154 -6.35 9.86 -6.13
C PHE A 154 -5.12 10.47 -6.83
N GLY A 155 -5.10 10.48 -8.17
CA GLY A 155 -4.15 11.24 -8.98
C GLY A 155 -2.78 10.59 -9.19
N GLU A 156 -2.46 9.50 -8.48
CA GLU A 156 -1.19 8.79 -8.66
C GLU A 156 -1.06 8.16 -10.05
N TYR A 157 -2.15 7.62 -10.59
CA TYR A 157 -2.16 7.08 -11.95
C TYR A 157 -2.08 8.17 -13.02
N GLU A 158 -2.61 9.38 -12.77
CA GLU A 158 -2.45 10.53 -13.65
C GLU A 158 -0.97 10.92 -13.74
N LYS A 159 -0.30 11.11 -12.59
CA LYS A 159 1.13 11.44 -12.52
C LYS A 159 1.98 10.38 -13.23
N MET A 160 1.68 9.11 -12.99
CA MET A 160 2.34 7.99 -13.63
C MET A 160 2.19 8.03 -15.15
N ARG A 161 0.96 8.22 -15.67
CA ARG A 161 0.72 8.24 -17.11
C ARG A 161 1.37 9.43 -17.81
N ARG A 162 1.31 10.63 -17.22
CA ARG A 162 2.03 11.82 -17.74
C ARG A 162 3.53 11.56 -17.89
N LEU A 163 4.13 10.87 -16.91
CA LEU A 163 5.55 10.51 -16.94
C LEU A 163 5.86 9.48 -18.04
N GLN A 164 4.97 8.49 -18.23
CA GLN A 164 5.10 7.51 -19.32
C GLN A 164 5.08 8.18 -20.70
N ILE A 165 4.12 9.09 -20.93
CA ILE A 165 4.03 9.87 -22.17
C ILE A 165 5.30 10.67 -22.41
N THR A 166 5.74 11.42 -21.39
CA THR A 166 6.94 12.27 -21.47
C THR A 166 8.21 11.47 -21.81
N ARG A 167 8.30 10.23 -21.34
CA ARG A 167 9.45 9.35 -21.57
C ARG A 167 9.31 8.45 -22.81
N GLY A 168 8.15 8.45 -23.46
CA GLY A 168 7.86 7.54 -24.58
C GLY A 168 7.92 6.07 -24.18
N VAL A 169 7.50 5.71 -22.97
CA VAL A 169 7.50 4.32 -22.46
C VAL A 169 6.08 3.80 -22.23
N GLY A 170 5.91 2.48 -22.35
CA GLY A 170 4.59 1.83 -22.25
C GLY A 170 3.80 1.91 -23.55
N ASP A 171 2.48 1.79 -23.46
CA ASP A 171 1.61 1.88 -24.63
C ASP A 171 1.64 3.29 -25.22
N LYS A 172 1.67 3.36 -26.56
CA LYS A 172 1.56 4.62 -27.30
C LYS A 172 0.30 5.36 -26.85
N CYS A 173 0.43 6.64 -26.54
CA CYS A 173 -0.71 7.42 -26.11
C CYS A 173 -1.69 7.70 -27.24
N ASP A 174 -2.97 7.76 -26.88
CA ASP A 174 -4.06 8.14 -27.76
C ASP A 174 -4.26 9.66 -27.70
N PRO A 175 -3.99 10.42 -28.77
CA PRO A 175 -4.12 11.88 -28.75
C PRO A 175 -5.57 12.35 -28.54
N ASP A 176 -6.58 11.56 -28.92
CA ASP A 176 -7.99 11.96 -28.78
C ASP A 176 -8.47 11.81 -27.33
N VAL A 177 -7.87 10.88 -26.58
CA VAL A 177 -8.23 10.58 -25.19
C VAL A 177 -7.28 11.23 -24.18
N GLU A 178 -5.99 11.33 -24.53
CA GLU A 178 -4.88 11.64 -23.63
C GLU A 178 -4.21 12.99 -23.92
N ALA A 179 -4.80 13.84 -24.76
CA ALA A 179 -4.31 15.22 -24.97
C ALA A 179 -4.20 16.00 -23.64
N TRP A 180 -5.16 15.80 -22.72
CA TRP A 180 -5.14 16.41 -21.38
C TRP A 180 -3.97 15.91 -20.50
N LEU A 181 -3.40 14.74 -20.83
CA LEU A 181 -2.22 14.17 -20.20
C LEU A 181 -0.90 14.65 -20.85
N GLY A 182 -0.97 15.40 -21.96
CA GLY A 182 0.17 15.87 -22.73
C GLY A 182 0.55 14.95 -23.89
N CYS A 183 -0.35 14.07 -24.34
CA CYS A 183 -0.12 13.32 -25.58
C CYS A 183 -0.05 14.29 -26.77
N PRO A 184 1.02 14.27 -27.57
CA PRO A 184 1.16 15.16 -28.72
C PRO A 184 0.12 14.81 -29.80
N ASN A 185 -0.43 15.83 -30.45
CA ASN A 185 -1.28 15.63 -31.62
C ASN A 185 -0.51 14.89 -32.72
N SER A 186 -1.18 13.98 -33.41
CA SER A 186 -0.62 13.19 -34.52
C SER A 186 -0.05 14.03 -35.67
N THR A 187 -0.31 15.33 -35.70
CA THR A 187 0.19 16.29 -36.70
C THR A 187 1.51 16.96 -36.34
N ALA A 188 2.10 16.70 -35.17
CA ALA A 188 3.29 17.41 -34.68
C ALA A 188 4.62 16.69 -34.95
N HIS A 189 4.66 15.64 -35.78
CA HIS A 189 5.86 14.84 -36.04
C HIS A 189 6.37 14.87 -37.50
N ASP A 190 5.83 15.74 -38.35
CA ASP A 190 6.26 15.93 -39.74
C ASP A 190 6.93 17.31 -40.00
N GLU A 191 7.77 17.79 -39.07
CA GLU A 191 8.78 18.84 -39.34
C GLU A 191 10.11 18.54 -38.63
#